data_AF-A0A2S7SZ39-F1
#
_entry.id   AF-A0A2S7SZ39-F1
#
_cell.length_a   1.000
_cell.length_b   1.000
_cell.length_c   1.000
_cell.angle_alpha   90.00
_cell.angle_beta   90.00
_cell.angle_gamma   90.00
#
_symmetry.space_group_name_H-M   'P 1'
#
loop_
_entity.id
_entity.type
_entity.pdbx_description
1 polymer ?
#
loop_
_entity_poly.entity_id
_entity_poly.type
_entity_poly.pdbx_seq_one_letter_code
_entity_poly.pdbx_strand_id
1 'polypeptide(L)' 'MVVNPQYLFDAKGNTIGVFLSIDGWDKLATLLQNEIPDWQKKLIDTRLEEYSKDSGNTLDWDEIAHKL' A
#
# COMPACT_ATOMS: atom_id res chain seq x y z
N MET A 1 3.03 12.64 -19.95
CA MET A 1 4.46 12.37 -19.72
C MET A 1 4.67 10.87 -19.87
N VAL A 2 5.59 10.41 -20.72
CA VAL A 2 5.69 8.99 -21.10
C VAL A 2 6.85 8.33 -20.38
N VAL A 3 6.57 7.24 -19.67
CA VAL A 3 7.59 6.35 -19.11
C VAL A 3 7.96 5.33 -20.18
N ASN A 4 9.26 5.08 -20.40
CA ASN A 4 9.73 4.14 -21.42
C ASN A 4 10.50 2.99 -20.76
N PRO A 5 9.81 1.94 -20.28
CA PRO A 5 10.45 0.78 -19.68
C PRO A 5 11.26 0.00 -20.73
N GLN A 6 12.42 -0.49 -20.34
CA GLN A 6 13.22 -1.40 -21.17
C GLN A 6 13.02 -2.82 -20.68
N TYR A 7 12.82 -3.76 -21.60
CA TYR A 7 12.58 -5.16 -21.28
C TYR A 7 13.87 -5.97 -21.46
N LEU A 8 14.14 -6.83 -20.49
CA LEU A 8 15.23 -7.80 -20.52
C LEU A 8 14.67 -9.16 -20.90
N PHE A 9 15.37 -9.87 -21.78
CA PHE A 9 14.93 -11.15 -22.34
C PHE A 9 15.97 -12.24 -22.07
N ASP A 10 15.51 -13.48 -21.85
CA ASP A 10 16.38 -14.65 -21.84
C ASP A 10 16.83 -15.04 -23.26
N ALA A 11 17.68 -16.08 -23.35
CA ALA A 11 18.17 -16.60 -24.63
C ALA A 11 17.06 -17.19 -25.54
N LYS A 12 15.87 -17.44 -25.00
CA LYS A 12 14.69 -17.93 -25.75
C LYS A 12 13.75 -16.79 -26.13
N GLY A 13 14.06 -15.54 -25.77
CA GLY A 13 13.22 -14.38 -26.02
C GLY A 13 12.09 -14.18 -25.00
N ASN A 14 12.08 -14.90 -23.88
CA ASN A 14 11.10 -14.67 -22.82
C ASN A 14 11.49 -13.45 -21.99
N THR A 15 10.53 -12.60 -21.66
CA THR A 15 10.76 -11.47 -20.76
C THR A 15 11.12 -11.97 -19.37
N ILE A 16 12.27 -11.56 -18.86
CA ILE A 16 12.77 -11.92 -17.52
C ILE A 16 12.89 -10.73 -16.58
N GLY A 17 12.76 -9.51 -17.10
CA GLY A 17 12.85 -8.32 -16.27
C GLY A 17 12.46 -7.04 -17.01
N VAL A 18 12.24 -6.00 -16.22
CA VAL A 18 12.04 -4.63 -16.69
C VAL A 18 13.08 -3.76 -16.01
N PHE A 19 13.78 -2.98 -16.81
CA PHE A 19 14.63 -1.90 -16.34
C PHE A 19 13.89 -0.57 -16.48
N LEU A 20 13.90 0.19 -15.39
CA LEU A 20 13.36 1.53 -15.34
C LEU A 20 14.30 2.42 -14.53
N SER A 21 14.51 3.66 -14.97
CA SER A 21 15.26 4.62 -14.16
C SER A 21 14.49 4.96 -12.88
N ILE A 22 15.21 5.36 -11.84
CA ILE A 22 14.60 5.80 -10.57
C ILE A 22 13.59 6.92 -10.81
N ASP A 23 13.93 7.94 -11.61
CA ASP A 23 12.99 9.01 -11.98
C ASP A 23 11.73 8.51 -12.70
N GLY A 24 11.84 7.43 -13.48
CA GLY A 24 10.69 6.80 -14.13
C GLY A 24 9.83 6.03 -13.14
N TRP A 25 10.48 5.34 -12.20
CA TRP A 25 9.83 4.61 -11.11
C TRP A 25 9.06 5.55 -10.19
N ASP A 26 9.66 6.64 -9.73
CA ASP A 26 9.03 7.57 -8.80
C ASP A 26 7.78 8.24 -9.39
N LYS A 27 7.79 8.49 -10.71
CA LYS A 27 6.61 8.99 -11.44
C LYS A 27 5.48 7.97 -11.45
N LEU A 28 5.79 6.70 -11.70
CA LEU A 28 4.79 5.62 -11.62
C LEU A 28 4.31 5.41 -10.19
N ALA A 29 5.22 5.43 -9.22
CA ALA A 29 4.92 5.27 -7.81
C ALA A 29 3.98 6.38 -7.33
N THR A 30 4.14 7.62 -7.79
CA THR A 30 3.21 8.71 -7.49
C THR A 30 1.82 8.49 -8.09
N LEU A 31 1.72 7.87 -9.28
CA LEU A 31 0.42 7.49 -9.87
C LEU A 31 -0.23 6.30 -9.15
N LEU A 32 0.60 5.42 -8.60
CA LEU A 32 0.21 4.23 -7.84
C LEU A 32 0.11 4.48 -6.34
N GLN A 33 0.42 5.70 -5.87
CA GLN A 33 0.02 6.19 -4.57
C GLN A 33 -1.49 6.31 -4.63
N ASN A 34 -2.15 5.17 -4.44
CA ASN A 34 -3.56 5.12 -4.11
C ASN A 34 -3.66 5.92 -2.82
N GLU A 35 -4.22 7.13 -2.93
CA GLU A 35 -4.74 7.78 -1.75
C GLU A 35 -5.63 6.76 -1.03
N ILE A 36 -5.42 6.61 0.28
CA ILE A 36 -6.30 5.79 1.12
C ILE A 36 -7.73 6.24 0.81
N PRO A 37 -8.62 5.33 0.34
CA PRO A 37 -9.98 5.70 0.01
C PRO A 37 -10.65 6.42 1.19
N ASP A 38 -11.47 7.43 0.93
CA ASP A 38 -12.04 8.26 1.99
C ASP A 38 -12.85 7.46 3.02
N TRP A 39 -13.44 6.34 2.61
CA TRP A 39 -14.13 5.44 3.54
C TRP A 39 -13.18 4.81 4.56
N GLN A 40 -11.93 4.51 4.19
CA GLN A 40 -10.92 3.98 5.10
C GLN A 40 -10.45 5.07 6.07
N LYS A 41 -10.20 6.29 5.57
CA LYS A 41 -9.87 7.46 6.43
C LYS A 41 -10.97 7.69 7.46
N LYS A 42 -12.23 7.77 7.00
CA LYS A 42 -13.41 7.97 7.85
C LYS A 42 -13.58 6.84 8.87
N LEU A 43 -13.31 5.60 8.50
CA LEU A 43 -13.38 4.48 9.44
C LEU A 43 -12.33 4.63 10.56
N ILE A 44 -11.11 5.03 10.24
CA ILE A 44 -10.06 5.30 11.23
C ILE A 44 -10.49 6.44 12.16
N ASP A 45 -10.98 7.55 11.60
CA ASP A 45 -11.45 8.70 12.40
C ASP A 45 -12.58 8.29 13.35
N THR A 46 -13.57 7.54 12.86
CA THR A 46 -14.66 7.00 13.70
C THR A 46 -14.11 6.13 14.84
N ARG A 47 -13.15 5.24 14.56
CA ARG A 47 -12.57 4.37 15.60
C ARG A 47 -11.77 5.16 16.63
N LEU A 48 -11.04 6.19 16.22
CA LEU A 48 -10.33 7.08 17.14
C LEU A 48 -11.31 7.86 18.02
N GLU A 49 -12.40 8.37 17.46
CA GLU A 49 -13.45 9.03 18.23
C GLU A 49 -14.14 8.09 19.23
N GLU A 50 -14.50 6.88 18.80
CA GLU A 50 -15.09 5.86 19.68
C GLU A 50 -14.15 5.52 20.83
N TYR A 51 -12.87 5.29 20.54
CA TYR A 51 -11.86 5.05 21.57
C TYR A 51 -11.69 6.23 22.54
N SER A 52 -11.74 7.46 22.02
CA SER A 52 -11.65 8.66 22.86
C SER A 52 -12.81 8.81 23.84
N LYS A 53 -13.99 8.29 23.47
CA LYS A 53 -15.22 8.36 24.28
C LYS A 53 -15.33 7.19 25.24
N ASP A 54 -14.92 6.00 24.84
CA ASP A 54 -14.93 4.78 25.65
C ASP A 54 -13.77 3.85 25.25
N SER A 55 -12.67 3.91 26.00
CA SER A 55 -11.51 3.06 25.77
C SER A 55 -11.72 1.60 26.18
N GLY A 56 -12.80 1.29 26.92
CA GLY A 56 -13.10 -0.06 27.39
C GLY A 56 -13.61 -1.01 26.31
N ASN A 57 -13.97 -0.49 25.13
CA ASN A 57 -14.45 -1.28 23.99
C ASN A 57 -13.33 -1.63 22.98
N THR A 58 -12.09 -1.72 23.47
CA THR A 58 -10.95 -2.19 22.66
C THR A 58 -10.43 -3.50 23.20
N LEU A 59 -9.96 -4.35 22.28
CA LEU A 59 -9.34 -5.62 22.61
C LEU A 59 -7.83 -5.43 22.62
N ASP A 60 -7.17 -6.00 23.62
CA ASP A 60 -5.73 -6.04 23.67
C ASP A 60 -5.21 -6.92 22.53
N TRP A 61 -4.32 -6.37 21.70
CA TRP A 61 -3.78 -7.08 20.55
C TRP A 61 -2.94 -8.29 20.95
N ASP A 62 -2.15 -8.18 22.02
CA ASP A 62 -1.33 -9.28 22.51
C ASP A 62 -2.21 -10.43 23.01
N GLU A 63 -3.36 -10.10 23.63
CA GLU A 63 -4.34 -11.08 24.07
C GLU A 63 -5.04 -11.81 22.90
N ILE A 64 -5.32 -11.09 21.81
CA ILE A 64 -5.99 -11.65 20.62
C ILE A 64 -5.02 -12.45 19.75
N ALA A 65 -3.79 -11.98 19.55
CA ALA A 65 -2.80 -12.61 18.67
C ALA A 65 -2.42 -14.03 19.11
N HIS A 66 -2.54 -14.35 20.40
CA HIS A 66 -2.28 -15.68 20.95
C HIS A 66 -3.46 -16.67 20.75
N LYS A 67 -4.62 -16.17 20.31
CA LYS A 67 -5.85 -16.96 20.09
C LYS A 67 -6.14 -17.22 18.59
N LEU A 68 -5.34 -16.65 17.70
CA LEU A 68 -5.40 -16.82 16.23
C LEU A 68 -4.36 -17.83 15.76
#